data_AF-A0A7V9RNX6-F1
#
_entry.id   AF-A0A7V9RNX6-F1
#
_cell.length_a   1.000
_cell.length_b   1.000
_cell.length_c   1.000
_cell.angle_alpha   90.00
_cell.angle_beta   90.00
_cell.angle_gamma   90.00
#
_symmetry.space_group_name_H-M   'P 1'
#
loop_
_entity.id
_entity.type
_entity.pdbx_description
1 polymer ?
#
loop_
_entity_poly.entity_id
_entity_poly.type
_entity_poly.pdbx_seq_one_letter_code
_entity_poly.pdbx_strand_id
1 'polypeptide(L)'
;MTLTDAGPLVALIDADEPDHEVCRLVLASLPLPLVTTWPAFTEAMYLLARAGGARGREALWRLALSDRLQLADLSRPALERSSQLMEKYADRPMDLADATLVALAEERGRRRVFTLDADFHIYRLHGRQRFEVIPG
;
A
#
# COMPACT_ATOMS: atom_id res chain seq x y z
N MET A 1 3.41 -11.72 5.31
CA MET A 1 3.13 -10.28 5.32
C MET A 1 2.54 -9.88 3.98
N THR A 2 1.64 -8.92 4.00
CA THR A 2 1.02 -8.36 2.80
C THR A 2 1.32 -6.86 2.81
N LEU A 3 2.06 -6.39 1.82
CA LEU A 3 2.24 -4.96 1.62
C LEU A 3 0.90 -4.37 1.19
N THR A 4 0.48 -3.27 1.78
CA THR A 4 -0.85 -2.71 1.59
C THR A 4 -0.73 -1.26 1.21
N ASP A 5 -1.34 -0.95 0.08
CA ASP A 5 -1.37 0.36 -0.54
C ASP A 5 -2.51 1.24 0.00
N ALA A 6 -2.53 2.52 -0.35
CA ALA A 6 -3.50 3.49 0.11
C ALA A 6 -4.94 3.10 -0.28
N GLY A 7 -5.17 2.69 -1.53
CA GLY A 7 -6.50 2.34 -2.06
C GLY A 7 -7.25 1.34 -1.17
N PRO A 8 -6.71 0.13 -0.92
CA PRO A 8 -7.32 -0.81 0.00
C PRO A 8 -7.52 -0.32 1.43
N LEU A 9 -6.62 0.51 1.97
CA LEU A 9 -6.81 1.08 3.31
C LEU A 9 -8.03 2.00 3.35
N VAL A 10 -8.22 2.81 2.32
CA VAL A 10 -9.40 3.68 2.16
C VAL A 10 -10.64 2.82 2.00
N ALA A 11 -10.65 1.87 1.05
CA ALA A 11 -11.78 0.99 0.78
C ALA A 11 -12.19 0.13 1.99
N LEU A 12 -11.25 -0.28 2.85
CA LEU A 12 -11.59 -1.03 4.08
C LEU A 12 -12.28 -0.17 5.15
N ILE A 13 -12.09 1.14 5.13
CA ILE A 13 -12.57 2.06 6.16
C ILE A 13 -13.85 2.77 5.70
N ASP A 14 -13.87 3.20 4.45
CA ASP A 14 -15.01 3.87 3.85
C ASP A 14 -15.96 2.84 3.24
N ALA A 15 -17.18 2.77 3.77
CA ALA A 15 -18.20 1.82 3.32
C ALA A 15 -18.87 2.26 2.01
N ASP A 16 -18.70 3.52 1.60
CA ASP A 16 -19.23 4.05 0.36
C ASP A 16 -18.26 3.85 -0.83
N GLU A 17 -17.02 3.40 -0.58
CA GLU A 17 -16.06 3.05 -1.63
C GLU A 17 -16.57 1.86 -2.45
N PRO A 18 -16.57 1.93 -3.80
CA PRO A 18 -17.06 0.85 -4.65
C PRO A 18 -16.38 -0.50 -4.39
N ASP A 19 -15.10 -0.48 -4.04
CA ASP A 19 -14.29 -1.66 -3.78
C ASP A 19 -14.35 -2.15 -2.31
N HIS A 20 -15.18 -1.52 -1.45
CA HIS A 20 -15.29 -1.86 -0.03
C HIS A 20 -15.50 -3.36 0.21
N GLU A 21 -16.52 -3.94 -0.43
CA GLU A 21 -16.85 -5.35 -0.22
C GLU A 21 -15.77 -6.30 -0.72
N VAL A 22 -15.13 -5.98 -1.85
CA VAL A 22 -14.02 -6.78 -2.39
C VAL A 22 -12.84 -6.75 -1.42
N CYS A 23 -12.45 -5.55 -0.97
CA CYS A 23 -11.36 -5.38 -0.01
C CYS A 23 -11.66 -6.08 1.33
N ARG A 24 -12.90 -5.99 1.82
CA ARG A 24 -13.35 -6.64 3.06
C ARG A 24 -13.27 -8.17 2.98
N LEU A 25 -13.69 -8.76 1.86
CA LEU A 25 -13.60 -10.20 1.61
C LEU A 25 -12.15 -10.66 1.48
N VAL A 26 -11.32 -9.92 0.74
CA VAL A 26 -9.88 -10.18 0.61
C VAL A 26 -9.21 -10.18 1.98
N LEU A 27 -9.46 -9.16 2.80
CA LEU A 27 -8.85 -9.01 4.13
C LEU A 27 -9.06 -10.25 5.01
N ALA A 28 -10.22 -10.91 4.92
CA ALA A 28 -10.52 -12.12 5.67
C ALA A 28 -9.58 -13.31 5.34
N SER A 29 -8.93 -13.29 4.17
CA SER A 29 -7.97 -14.30 3.72
C SER A 29 -6.50 -13.91 3.92
N LEU A 30 -6.24 -12.66 4.32
CA LEU A 30 -4.87 -12.14 4.45
C LEU A 30 -4.30 -12.35 5.85
N PRO A 31 -3.01 -12.67 5.97
CA PRO A 31 -2.36 -12.71 7.28
C PRO A 31 -2.19 -11.28 7.81
N LEU A 32 -2.56 -11.08 9.09
CA LEU A 32 -2.27 -9.86 9.84
C LEU A 32 -0.92 -9.96 10.58
N PRO A 33 -0.24 -8.83 10.86
CA PRO A 33 -0.60 -7.48 10.43
C PRO A 33 -0.43 -7.27 8.92
N LEU A 34 -1.25 -6.39 8.35
CA LEU A 34 -0.94 -5.74 7.08
C LEU A 34 0.29 -4.83 7.28
N VAL A 35 1.05 -4.56 6.23
CA VAL A 35 2.24 -3.70 6.29
C VAL A 35 2.11 -2.60 5.26
N THR A 36 2.34 -1.34 5.62
CA THR A 36 2.35 -0.21 4.69
C THR A 36 3.55 0.71 4.96
N THR A 37 3.77 1.71 4.12
CA THR A 37 4.80 2.75 4.29
C THR A 37 4.16 4.08 4.70
N TRP A 38 4.95 4.99 5.25
CA TRP A 38 4.47 6.34 5.60
C TRP A 38 3.87 7.11 4.41
N PRO A 39 4.42 7.06 3.17
CA PRO A 39 3.79 7.70 2.02
C PRO A 39 2.41 7.15 1.68
N ALA A 40 2.25 5.82 1.57
CA ALA A 40 0.93 5.20 1.31
C ALA A 40 -0.06 5.48 2.46
N PHE A 41 0.40 5.46 3.71
CA PHE A 41 -0.42 5.85 4.87
C PHE A 41 -0.85 7.33 4.82
N THR A 42 0.06 8.22 4.38
CA THR A 42 -0.21 9.66 4.24
C THR A 42 -1.25 9.92 3.15
N GLU A 43 -1.14 9.23 2.02
CA GLU A 43 -2.13 9.28 0.96
C GLU A 43 -3.50 8.78 1.44
N ALA A 44 -3.55 7.63 2.12
CA ALA A 44 -4.80 7.12 2.69
C ALA A 44 -5.42 8.11 3.69
N MET A 45 -4.60 8.76 4.54
CA MET A 45 -5.05 9.83 5.45
C MET A 45 -5.66 11.01 4.70
N TYR A 46 -5.06 11.41 3.57
CA TYR A 46 -5.55 12.49 2.73
C TYR A 46 -6.88 12.13 2.05
N LEU A 47 -7.00 10.93 1.50
CA LEU A 47 -8.22 10.45 0.84
C LEU A 47 -9.38 10.30 1.84
N LEU A 48 -9.13 9.66 2.99
CA LEU A 48 -10.12 9.50 4.06
C LEU A 48 -10.58 10.85 4.63
N ALA A 49 -9.71 11.87 4.62
CA ALA A 49 -10.12 13.21 5.02
C ALA A 49 -11.19 13.80 4.13
N ARG A 50 -11.16 13.48 2.84
CA ARG A 50 -12.10 13.99 1.83
C ARG A 50 -13.41 13.22 1.81
N ALA A 51 -13.38 11.92 2.06
CA ALA A 51 -14.56 11.06 2.01
C ALA A 51 -15.27 10.93 3.36
N GLY A 52 -14.54 10.49 4.41
CA GLY A 52 -15.10 10.21 5.74
C GLY A 52 -14.79 11.26 6.83
N GLY A 53 -14.09 12.35 6.47
CA GLY A 53 -13.72 13.42 7.40
C GLY A 53 -12.81 12.95 8.54
N ALA A 54 -13.09 13.41 9.77
CA ALA A 54 -12.27 13.06 10.94
C ALA A 54 -12.38 11.57 11.34
N ARG A 55 -13.56 10.97 11.17
CA ARG A 55 -13.82 9.58 11.58
C ARG A 55 -13.03 8.57 10.74
N GLY A 56 -12.87 8.82 9.44
CA GLY A 56 -12.06 7.99 8.56
C GLY A 56 -10.58 7.97 9.00
N ARG A 57 -10.00 9.15 9.26
CA ARG A 57 -8.61 9.27 9.75
C ARG A 57 -8.41 8.60 11.11
N GLU A 58 -9.37 8.77 12.03
CA GLU A 58 -9.34 8.09 13.33
C GLU A 58 -9.39 6.57 13.17
N ALA A 59 -10.21 6.05 12.25
CA ALA A 59 -10.27 4.62 11.97
C ALA A 59 -8.93 4.08 11.45
N LEU A 60 -8.26 4.81 10.55
CA LEU A 60 -6.94 4.41 10.05
C LEU A 60 -5.88 4.42 11.15
N TRP A 61 -5.90 5.42 12.04
CA TRP A 61 -5.05 5.43 13.23
C TRP A 61 -5.33 4.25 14.16
N ARG A 62 -6.60 3.88 14.37
CA ARG A 62 -6.94 2.70 15.18
C ARG A 62 -6.36 1.41 14.60
N LEU A 63 -6.31 1.25 13.27
CA LEU A 63 -5.66 0.09 12.66
C LEU A 63 -4.16 0.05 12.97
N ALA A 64 -3.48 1.20 12.89
CA ALA A 64 -2.06 1.30 13.21
C ALA A 64 -1.77 1.04 14.68
N LEU A 65 -2.55 1.66 15.59
CA LEU A 65 -2.36 1.56 17.04
C LEU A 65 -2.83 0.23 17.65
N SER A 66 -3.58 -0.58 16.90
CA SER A 66 -4.01 -1.94 17.31
C SER A 66 -3.13 -3.05 16.76
N ASP A 67 -1.98 -2.71 16.15
CA ASP A 67 -1.08 -3.65 15.48
C ASP A 67 -1.76 -4.49 14.39
N ARG A 68 -2.88 -3.99 13.81
CA ARG A 68 -3.51 -4.60 12.62
C ARG A 68 -2.89 -4.10 11.33
N LEU A 69 -2.33 -2.89 11.36
CA LEU A 69 -1.55 -2.28 10.29
C LEU A 69 -0.19 -1.84 10.84
N GLN A 70 0.88 -2.42 10.32
CA GLN A 70 2.24 -2.03 10.67
C GLN A 70 2.74 -0.94 9.72
N LEU A 71 3.15 0.20 10.29
CA LEU A 71 3.89 1.24 9.57
C LEU A 71 5.37 0.85 9.50
N ALA A 72 5.85 0.56 8.29
CA ALA A 72 7.25 0.23 8.07
C ALA A 72 8.09 1.50 7.92
N ASP A 73 9.15 1.60 8.72
CA ASP A 73 10.23 2.56 8.49
C ASP A 73 11.01 2.19 7.23
N LEU A 74 11.43 3.21 6.49
CA LEU A 74 12.26 3.05 5.31
C LEU A 74 13.73 3.13 5.71
N SER A 75 14.48 2.09 5.35
CA SER A 75 15.94 2.12 5.47
C SER A 75 16.54 3.13 4.48
N ARG A 76 17.80 3.52 4.72
CA ARG A 76 18.55 4.34 3.75
C ARG A 76 18.62 3.69 2.36
N PRO A 77 18.94 2.38 2.22
CA PRO A 77 18.86 1.69 0.94
C PRO A 77 17.47 1.72 0.30
N ALA A 78 16.39 1.53 1.07
CA ALA A 78 15.03 1.59 0.53
C ALA A 78 14.68 3.00 0.02
N LEU A 79 15.15 4.05 0.70
CA LEU A 79 14.97 5.44 0.26
C LEU A 79 15.70 5.72 -1.06
N GLU A 80 16.98 5.34 -1.16
CA GLU A 80 17.75 5.46 -2.41
C GLU A 80 17.10 4.66 -3.54
N ARG A 81 16.62 3.46 -3.21
CA ARG A 81 15.95 2.60 -4.17
C ARG A 81 14.63 3.19 -4.67
N SER A 82 13.86 3.83 -3.80
CA SER A 82 12.62 4.52 -4.17
C SER A 82 12.89 5.60 -5.22
N SER A 83 13.93 6.42 -5.04
CA SER A 83 14.35 7.42 -6.04
C SER A 83 14.67 6.80 -7.40
N GLN A 84 15.45 5.71 -7.41
CA GLN A 84 15.81 5.00 -8.65
C GLN A 84 14.59 4.37 -9.34
N LEU A 85 13.61 3.89 -8.56
CA LEU A 85 12.38 3.33 -9.10
C LEU A 85 11.55 4.41 -9.78
N MET A 86 11.40 5.58 -9.17
CA MET A 86 10.70 6.72 -9.78
C MET A 86 11.40 7.20 -11.06
N GLU A 87 12.73 7.23 -11.10
CA GLU A 87 13.48 7.50 -12.34
C GLU A 87 13.24 6.43 -13.41
N LYS A 88 13.26 5.16 -13.01
CA LYS A 88 13.08 4.01 -13.91
C LYS A 88 11.70 3.98 -14.55
N TYR A 89 10.66 4.29 -13.77
CA TYR A 89 9.26 4.28 -14.23
C TYR A 89 8.75 5.70 -14.52
N ALA A 90 9.63 6.66 -14.83
CA ALA A 90 9.23 8.04 -15.14
C ALA A 90 8.34 8.17 -16.39
N ASP A 91 8.31 7.13 -17.25
CA ASP A 91 7.39 7.02 -18.38
C ASP A 91 5.97 6.56 -17.98
N ARG A 92 5.73 6.33 -16.69
CA ARG A 92 4.50 5.82 -16.07
C ARG A 92 4.19 6.59 -14.78
N PRO A 93 2.97 6.49 -14.23
CA PRO A 93 2.61 7.16 -12.99
C PRO A 93 3.12 6.38 -11.78
N MET A 94 4.44 6.28 -11.60
CA MET A 94 4.98 5.85 -10.30
C MET A 94 5.07 7.03 -9.35
N ASP A 95 4.26 6.99 -8.30
CA ASP A 95 4.35 7.96 -7.22
C ASP A 95 5.27 7.48 -6.07
N LEU A 96 5.32 8.28 -5.00
CA LEU A 96 6.14 7.97 -3.83
C LEU A 96 5.59 6.80 -3.00
N ALA A 97 4.26 6.62 -2.93
CA ALA A 97 3.64 5.51 -2.22
C ALA A 97 4.04 4.18 -2.86
N ASP A 98 3.86 4.08 -4.17
CA ASP A 98 4.27 2.95 -4.99
C ASP A 98 5.76 2.66 -4.87
N ALA A 99 6.60 3.68 -5.10
CA ALA A 99 8.05 3.52 -5.09
C ALA A 99 8.54 2.96 -3.75
N THR A 100 7.99 3.46 -2.63
CA THR A 100 8.39 3.00 -1.30
C THR A 100 7.85 1.62 -0.95
N LEU A 101 6.64 1.27 -1.40
CA LEU A 101 6.11 -0.09 -1.27
C LEU A 101 6.97 -1.09 -2.07
N VAL A 102 7.31 -0.77 -3.31
CA VAL A 102 8.16 -1.62 -4.17
C VAL A 102 9.57 -1.76 -3.59
N ALA A 103 10.18 -0.67 -3.12
CA ALA A 103 11.50 -0.72 -2.48
C ALA A 103 11.49 -1.58 -1.21
N LEU A 104 10.46 -1.45 -0.37
CA LEU A 104 10.29 -2.27 0.83
C LEU A 104 10.08 -3.76 0.48
N ALA A 105 9.35 -4.03 -0.60
CA ALA A 105 9.11 -5.36 -1.11
C ALA A 105 10.41 -6.05 -1.55
N GLU A 106 11.25 -5.31 -2.30
CA GLU A 106 12.58 -5.74 -2.71
C GLU A 106 13.46 -6.03 -1.49
N GLU A 107 13.55 -5.10 -0.53
CA GLU A 107 14.36 -5.23 0.68
C GLU A 107 13.97 -6.45 1.52
N ARG A 108 12.66 -6.69 1.71
CA ARG A 108 12.15 -7.77 2.58
C ARG A 108 11.94 -9.10 1.84
N GLY A 109 12.20 -9.15 0.54
CA GLY A 109 11.99 -10.34 -0.29
C GLY A 109 10.53 -10.79 -0.36
N ARG A 110 9.58 -9.84 -0.38
CA ARG A 110 8.14 -10.12 -0.41
C ARG A 110 7.52 -9.63 -1.70
N ARG A 111 6.51 -10.37 -2.16
CA ARG A 111 5.89 -10.15 -3.47
C ARG A 111 4.39 -9.96 -3.42
N ARG A 112 3.77 -10.13 -2.26
CA ARG A 112 2.33 -9.93 -2.09
C ARG A 112 2.04 -8.48 -1.80
N VAL A 113 1.23 -7.87 -2.66
CA VAL A 113 0.73 -6.51 -2.51
C VAL A 113 -0.80 -6.53 -2.56
N PHE A 114 -1.42 -5.92 -1.55
CA PHE A 114 -2.82 -5.57 -1.54
C PHE A 114 -2.93 -4.15 -2.07
N THR A 115 -3.41 -3.99 -3.29
CA THR A 115 -3.56 -2.71 -3.99
C THR A 115 -4.70 -2.83 -5.00
N LEU A 116 -5.34 -1.70 -5.30
CA LEU A 116 -6.31 -1.55 -6.38
C LEU A 116 -5.68 -0.89 -7.61
N ASP A 117 -4.39 -0.52 -7.54
CA ASP A 117 -3.65 0.09 -8.64
C ASP A 117 -3.12 -0.98 -9.61
N ALA A 118 -3.54 -0.87 -10.86
CA ALA A 118 -3.13 -1.75 -11.93
C ALA A 118 -1.63 -1.63 -12.28
N ASP A 119 -0.96 -0.52 -11.92
CA ASP A 119 0.44 -0.30 -12.23
C ASP A 119 1.37 -1.28 -11.49
N PHE A 120 0.93 -1.88 -10.39
CA PHE A 120 1.64 -3.00 -9.76
C PHE A 120 1.77 -4.25 -10.64
N HIS A 121 0.93 -4.39 -11.69
CA HIS A 121 1.12 -5.43 -12.71
C HIS A 121 2.26 -5.11 -13.67
N ILE A 122 2.70 -3.87 -13.75
CA ILE A 122 3.82 -3.41 -14.57
C ILE A 122 5.11 -3.47 -13.77
N TYR A 123 5.08 -3.06 -12.50
CA TYR A 123 6.26 -3.05 -11.64
C TYR A 123 6.89 -4.44 -11.49
N ARG A 124 8.20 -4.46 -11.29
CA ARG A 124 9.01 -5.68 -11.18
C ARG A 124 9.95 -5.61 -9.99
N LEU A 125 9.82 -6.58 -9.10
CA LEU A 125 10.77 -6.82 -8.01
C LEU A 125 12.14 -7.19 -8.57
N HIS A 126 13.15 -6.42 -8.17
CA HIS A 126 14.52 -6.51 -8.66
C HIS A 126 14.59 -6.48 -10.20
N GLY A 127 13.61 -5.83 -10.84
CA GLY A 127 13.48 -5.75 -12.30
C GLY A 127 13.09 -7.06 -13.01
N ARG A 128 12.78 -8.15 -12.29
CA ARG A 128 12.58 -9.47 -12.91
C ARG A 128 11.26 -10.14 -12.55
N GLN A 129 10.84 -10.03 -11.30
CA GLN A 129 9.71 -10.82 -10.78
C GLN A 129 8.45 -9.97 -10.68
N ARG A 130 7.30 -10.57 -11.00
CA ARG A 130 5.99 -9.92 -10.85
C ARG A 130 5.55 -9.93 -9.39
N PHE A 131 4.73 -8.95 -9.03
CA PHE A 131 3.98 -8.97 -7.78
C PHE A 131 2.82 -9.96 -7.84
N GLU A 132 2.50 -10.56 -6.70
CA GLU A 132 1.22 -11.18 -6.40
C GLU A 132 0.26 -10.06 -5.97
N VAL A 133 -0.44 -9.49 -6.94
CA VAL A 133 -1.43 -8.41 -6.73
C VAL A 133 -2.72 -9.03 -6.19
N ILE A 134 -3.30 -8.40 -5.17
CA ILE A 134 -4.54 -8.81 -4.52
C ILE A 134 -5.41 -7.55 -4.33
N PRO A 135 -6.73 -7.58 -4.61
CA PRO A 135 -7.42 -8.60 -5.41
C PRO A 135 -6.77 -8.73 -6.79
N GLY A 136 -6.83 -9.93 -7.38
CA GLY A 136 -6.24 -10.24 -8.69
C GLY A 136 -7.29 -10.68 -9.68
#